data_AF-S1N8C4-F1
#
_entry.id   AF-S1N8C4-F1
#
_cell.length_a   1.000
_cell.length_b   1.000
_cell.length_c   1.000
_cell.angle_alpha   90.00
_cell.angle_beta   90.00
_cell.angle_gamma   90.00
#
_symmetry.space_group_name_H-M   'P 1'
#
loop_
_entity.id
_entity.type
_entity.pdbx_description
1 polymer ?
#
loop_
_entity_poly.entity_id
_entity_poly.type
_entity_poly.pdbx_seq_one_letter_code
_entity_poly.pdbx_strand_id
1 'polypeptide(L)'
;MYLVVSPNQLSYFKPETTAQRLKNFLQKTQDEKRFLTYLYFIEICSKLFVKVAPLQPKLYQDEVITIFHKESWEPFLGEYLIFFRPFFKDELWVYMLRKLRHFQHLFLLMALKMSLVHNSKKLLSVNNSAVNRVLSLQLNSS
;
A
#
# COMPACT_ATOMS: atom_id res chain seq x y z
N MET A 1 -10.96 16.58 -8.29
CA MET A 1 -12.08 15.84 -8.91
C MET A 1 -12.16 14.47 -8.23
N TYR A 2 -13.19 14.23 -7.41
CA TYR A 2 -13.41 12.94 -6.77
C TYR A 2 -14.06 12.01 -7.79
N LEU A 3 -13.37 10.96 -8.20
CA LEU A 3 -13.92 9.97 -9.13
C LEU A 3 -14.80 8.97 -8.37
N VAL A 4 -15.86 9.42 -7.68
CA VAL A 4 -16.79 8.49 -7.04
C VAL A 4 -17.57 7.78 -8.15
N VAL A 5 -17.10 6.60 -8.55
CA VAL A 5 -17.80 5.76 -9.52
C VAL A 5 -18.59 4.71 -8.73
N SER A 6 -19.91 4.83 -8.72
CA SER A 6 -20.76 3.77 -8.19
C SER A 6 -20.71 2.53 -9.11
N PRO A 7 -21.02 1.32 -8.61
CA PRO A 7 -21.12 0.12 -9.46
C PRO A 7 -22.05 0.31 -10.66
N ASN A 8 -23.15 1.05 -10.46
CA ASN A 8 -24.08 1.42 -11.53
C ASN A 8 -23.36 2.25 -12.60
N GLN A 9 -22.60 3.27 -12.22
CA GLN A 9 -21.83 4.07 -13.18
C GLN A 9 -20.78 3.25 -13.93
N LEU A 10 -20.12 2.29 -13.28
CA LEU A 10 -19.18 1.37 -13.94
C LEU A 10 -19.87 0.51 -15.01
N SER A 11 -21.12 0.11 -14.80
CA SER A 11 -21.88 -0.67 -15.78
C SER A 11 -22.30 0.11 -17.04
N TYR A 12 -22.35 1.44 -16.96
CA TYR A 12 -22.75 2.29 -18.09
C TYR A 12 -21.59 2.77 -18.95
N PHE A 13 -20.36 2.81 -18.40
CA PHE A 13 -19.20 3.28 -19.15
C PHE A 13 -18.52 2.14 -19.91
N LYS A 14 -18.20 2.40 -21.18
CA LYS A 14 -17.32 1.53 -21.94
C LYS A 14 -15.95 1.44 -21.24
N PRO A 15 -15.30 0.26 -21.19
CA PRO A 15 -13.99 0.07 -20.56
C PRO A 15 -12.95 1.12 -20.95
N GLU A 16 -12.93 1.51 -22.22
CA GLU A 16 -11.99 2.50 -22.77
C GLU A 16 -12.25 3.90 -22.20
N THR A 17 -13.52 4.29 -22.05
CA THR A 17 -13.91 5.57 -21.45
C THR A 17 -13.52 5.62 -19.96
N THR A 18 -13.75 4.52 -19.24
CA THR A 18 -13.32 4.38 -17.84
C THR A 18 -11.81 4.46 -17.72
N ALA A 19 -11.07 3.79 -18.62
CA ALA A 19 -9.62 3.82 -18.65
C ALA A 19 -9.08 5.24 -18.86
N GLN A 20 -9.59 5.95 -19.87
CA GLN A 20 -9.19 7.33 -20.15
C GLN A 20 -9.42 8.25 -18.94
N ARG A 21 -10.55 8.12 -18.26
CA ARG A 21 -10.87 8.92 -17.07
C ARG A 21 -9.93 8.62 -15.90
N LEU A 22 -9.63 7.34 -15.64
CA LEU A 22 -8.71 6.94 -14.58
C LEU A 22 -7.27 7.38 -14.86
N LYS A 23 -6.81 7.29 -16.11
CA LYS A 23 -5.50 7.82 -16.52
C LYS A 23 -5.41 9.33 -16.33
N ASN A 24 -6.43 10.07 -16.76
CA ASN A 24 -6.52 11.51 -16.54
C ASN A 24 -6.55 11.86 -15.05
N PHE A 25 -7.24 11.06 -14.24
CA PHE A 25 -7.23 11.21 -12.78
C PHE A 25 -5.82 11.01 -12.21
N LEU A 26 -5.12 9.94 -12.60
CA LEU A 26 -3.76 9.65 -12.15
C LEU A 26 -2.79 10.78 -12.54
N GLN A 27 -2.85 11.25 -13.79
CA GLN A 27 -2.00 12.35 -14.25
C GLN A 27 -2.22 13.65 -13.47
N LYS A 28 -3.48 13.97 -13.15
CA LYS A 28 -3.83 15.22 -12.44
C LYS A 28 -3.52 15.19 -10.96
N THR A 29 -3.67 14.03 -10.32
CA THR A 29 -3.59 13.91 -8.85
C THR A 29 -2.29 13.28 -8.37
N GLN A 30 -1.64 12.50 -9.23
CA GLN A 30 -0.51 11.64 -8.88
C GLN A 30 -0.83 10.65 -7.74
N ASP A 31 -2.13 10.41 -7.47
CA ASP A 31 -2.60 9.53 -6.39
C ASP A 31 -2.67 8.08 -6.87
N GLU A 32 -1.51 7.42 -6.82
CA GLU A 32 -1.31 6.05 -7.27
C GLU A 32 -2.10 5.04 -6.44
N LYS A 33 -2.14 5.25 -5.12
CA LYS A 33 -2.90 4.38 -4.21
C LYS A 33 -4.37 4.36 -4.59
N ARG A 34 -4.97 5.53 -4.81
CA ARG A 34 -6.38 5.62 -5.19
C ARG A 34 -6.62 5.09 -6.60
N PHE A 35 -5.71 5.33 -7.54
CA PHE A 35 -5.77 4.73 -8.88
C PHE A 35 -5.80 3.20 -8.82
N LEU A 36 -4.85 2.56 -8.13
CA LEU A 36 -4.83 1.10 -7.98
C LEU A 36 -6.07 0.58 -7.24
N THR A 37 -6.55 1.31 -6.23
CA THR A 37 -7.79 0.97 -5.52
C THR A 37 -8.99 0.96 -6.46
N TYR A 38 -9.08 1.88 -7.43
CA TYR A 38 -10.14 1.85 -8.43
C TYR A 38 -10.05 0.64 -9.36
N LEU A 39 -8.85 0.26 -9.80
CA LEU A 39 -8.70 -0.95 -10.64
C LEU A 39 -9.11 -2.20 -9.86
N TYR A 40 -8.72 -2.30 -8.58
CA TYR A 40 -9.16 -3.37 -7.69
C TYR A 40 -10.68 -3.39 -7.55
N PHE A 41 -11.28 -2.23 -7.34
CA PHE A 41 -12.73 -2.07 -7.24
C PHE A 41 -13.47 -2.49 -8.52
N ILE A 42 -12.96 -2.14 -9.70
CA ILE A 42 -13.53 -2.56 -10.99
C ILE A 42 -13.55 -4.08 -11.11
N GLU A 43 -12.47 -4.75 -10.75
CA GLU A 43 -12.36 -6.21 -10.81
C GLU A 43 -13.25 -6.93 -9.80
N ILE A 44 -13.46 -6.33 -8.62
CA ILE A 44 -14.46 -6.84 -7.67
C ILE A 44 -15.86 -6.67 -8.29
N CYS A 45 -16.15 -5.48 -8.83
CA CYS A 45 -17.46 -5.18 -9.39
C CYS A 45 -17.80 -6.05 -10.60
N SER A 46 -16.84 -6.38 -11.48
CA SER A 46 -17.06 -7.28 -12.62
C SER A 46 -17.42 -8.71 -12.19
N LYS A 47 -16.94 -9.15 -11.03
CA LYS A 47 -17.29 -10.46 -10.45
C LYS A 47 -18.65 -10.47 -9.78
N LEU A 48 -19.04 -9.34 -9.19
CA LEU A 48 -20.30 -9.22 -8.45
C LEU A 48 -21.49 -8.82 -9.32
N PHE A 49 -21.26 -8.09 -10.41
CA PHE A 49 -22.32 -7.50 -11.24
C PHE A 49 -22.15 -7.86 -12.71
N VAL A 50 -23.12 -8.60 -13.27
CA VAL A 50 -23.12 -9.10 -14.66
C VAL A 50 -22.90 -8.01 -15.70
N LYS A 51 -23.37 -6.79 -15.44
CA LYS A 51 -23.29 -5.66 -16.39
C LYS A 51 -21.94 -4.93 -16.36
N VAL A 52 -21.09 -5.18 -15.37
CA VAL A 52 -19.79 -4.52 -15.26
C VAL A 52 -18.77 -5.31 -16.06
N ALA A 53 -18.16 -4.67 -17.04
CA ALA A 53 -17.12 -5.30 -17.85
C ALA A 53 -15.88 -5.65 -16.98
N PRO A 54 -15.21 -6.78 -17.26
CA PRO A 54 -14.00 -7.18 -16.55
C PRO A 54 -12.86 -6.19 -16.78
N LEU A 55 -11.95 -6.10 -15.80
CA LEU A 55 -10.76 -5.28 -15.91
C LEU A 55 -9.90 -5.81 -17.06
N GLN A 56 -9.56 -4.94 -18.02
CA GLN A 56 -8.74 -5.31 -19.17
C GLN A 56 -7.29 -4.86 -18.97
N PRO A 57 -6.32 -5.79 -18.78
CA PRO A 57 -4.94 -5.41 -18.47
C PRO A 57 -4.30 -4.50 -19.51
N LYS A 58 -4.58 -4.75 -20.80
CA LYS A 58 -4.07 -3.96 -21.93
C LYS A 58 -4.38 -2.46 -21.82
N LEU A 59 -5.48 -2.08 -21.16
CA LEU A 59 -5.86 -0.68 -21.04
C LEU A 59 -5.06 0.07 -19.97
N TYR A 60 -4.48 -0.60 -18.97
CA TYR A 60 -3.81 0.04 -17.82
C TYR A 60 -2.37 -0.46 -17.62
N GLN A 61 -1.85 -1.24 -18.57
CA GLN A 61 -0.57 -1.93 -18.42
C GLN A 61 0.58 -0.97 -18.17
N ASP A 62 0.67 0.10 -18.95
CA ASP A 62 1.77 1.06 -18.83
C ASP A 62 1.74 1.79 -17.47
N GLU A 63 0.57 2.21 -17.01
CA GLU A 63 0.42 2.89 -15.72
C GLU A 63 0.77 1.96 -14.56
N VAL A 64 0.24 0.72 -14.56
CA VAL A 64 0.52 -0.26 -13.50
C VAL A 64 2.01 -0.61 -13.48
N ILE A 65 2.60 -0.92 -14.64
CA ILE A 65 4.04 -1.23 -14.73
C ILE A 65 4.87 -0.05 -14.20
N THR A 66 4.56 1.17 -14.61
CA THR A 66 5.29 2.38 -14.18
C THR A 66 5.24 2.56 -12.66
N ILE A 67 4.06 2.43 -12.05
CA ILE A 67 3.88 2.56 -10.61
C ILE A 67 4.73 1.52 -9.86
N PHE A 68 4.67 0.25 -10.28
CA PHE A 68 5.39 -0.83 -9.61
C PHE A 68 6.91 -0.81 -9.86
N HIS A 69 7.38 -0.19 -10.95
CA HIS A 69 8.80 -0.07 -11.26
C HIS A 69 9.55 1.00 -10.47
N LYS A 70 8.85 1.96 -9.82
CA LYS A 70 9.48 2.98 -8.97
C LYS A 70 10.44 2.40 -7.95
N GLU A 71 11.62 3.00 -7.80
CA GLU A 71 12.66 2.51 -6.88
C GLU A 71 12.17 2.44 -5.44
N SER A 72 11.52 3.51 -4.96
CA SER A 72 10.89 3.55 -3.66
C SER A 72 9.49 2.92 -3.71
N TRP A 73 9.28 1.92 -2.86
CA TRP A 73 7.96 1.33 -2.66
C TRP A 73 7.27 1.91 -1.45
N GLU A 74 6.02 2.28 -1.63
CA GLU A 74 5.11 2.51 -0.51
C GLU A 74 4.48 1.19 -0.06
N PRO A 75 4.13 1.03 1.24
CA PRO A 75 3.58 -0.21 1.77
C PRO A 75 2.38 -0.75 0.99
N PHE A 76 1.49 0.12 0.49
CA PHE A 76 0.29 -0.28 -0.25
C PHE A 76 0.61 -1.04 -1.55
N LEU A 77 1.77 -0.82 -2.16
CA LEU A 77 2.16 -1.54 -3.38
C LEU A 77 2.36 -3.02 -3.11
N GLY A 78 2.90 -3.38 -1.93
CA GLY A 78 3.06 -4.76 -1.53
C GLY A 78 1.72 -5.50 -1.40
N GLU A 79 0.70 -4.81 -0.87
CA GLU A 79 -0.65 -5.35 -0.71
C GLU A 79 -1.33 -5.65 -2.06
N TYR A 80 -1.12 -4.78 -3.04
CA TYR A 80 -1.76 -4.89 -4.35
C TYR A 80 -1.00 -5.75 -5.37
N LEU A 81 0.27 -6.08 -5.14
CA LEU A 81 1.10 -6.73 -6.16
C LEU A 81 0.51 -8.04 -6.68
N ILE A 82 0.04 -8.91 -5.78
CA ILE A 82 -0.52 -10.22 -6.14
C ILE A 82 -1.76 -10.06 -7.01
N PHE A 83 -2.60 -9.09 -6.66
CA PHE A 83 -3.81 -8.78 -7.41
C PHE A 83 -3.50 -8.35 -8.85
N PHE A 84 -2.46 -7.54 -9.03
CA PHE A 84 -2.04 -7.08 -10.35
C PHE A 84 -1.15 -8.05 -11.14
N ARG A 85 -0.99 -9.32 -10.70
CA ARG A 85 -0.24 -10.35 -11.47
C ARG A 85 -0.55 -10.34 -12.97
N PRO A 86 -1.82 -10.26 -13.44
CA PRO A 86 -2.13 -10.31 -14.88
C PRO A 86 -1.52 -9.18 -15.72
N PHE A 87 -1.01 -8.12 -15.08
CA PHE A 87 -0.38 -6.98 -15.75
C PHE A 87 1.11 -7.22 -16.07
N PHE A 88 1.72 -8.23 -15.46
CA PHE A 88 3.15 -8.53 -15.60
C PHE A 88 3.35 -9.78 -16.47
N LYS A 89 4.24 -9.68 -17.46
CA LYS A 89 4.75 -10.86 -18.17
C LYS A 89 5.69 -11.67 -17.25
N ASP A 90 5.92 -12.94 -17.56
CA ASP A 90 6.58 -13.89 -16.64
C ASP A 90 7.92 -13.39 -16.06
N GLU A 91 8.83 -12.88 -16.90
CA GLU A 91 10.12 -12.35 -16.44
C GLU A 91 9.95 -11.12 -15.52
N LEU A 92 9.05 -10.22 -15.91
CA LEU A 92 8.72 -9.01 -15.16
C LEU A 92 8.09 -9.39 -13.80
N TRP A 93 7.27 -10.43 -13.78
CA TRP A 93 6.64 -10.94 -12.56
C TRP A 93 7.67 -11.49 -11.58
N VAL A 94 8.64 -12.28 -12.06
CA VAL A 94 9.75 -12.78 -11.23
C VAL A 94 10.55 -11.61 -10.64
N TYR A 95 10.82 -10.59 -11.44
CA TYR A 95 11.48 -9.37 -10.97
C TYR A 95 10.66 -8.66 -9.87
N MET A 96 9.36 -8.48 -10.07
CA MET A 96 8.46 -7.90 -9.06
C MET A 96 8.44 -8.68 -7.74
N LEU A 97 8.44 -10.01 -7.79
CA LEU A 97 8.50 -10.85 -6.59
C LEU A 97 9.81 -10.69 -5.82
N ARG A 98 10.95 -10.57 -6.53
CA ARG A 98 12.24 -10.28 -5.89
C ARG A 98 12.22 -8.91 -5.21
N LYS A 99 11.63 -7.92 -5.88
CA LYS A 99 11.48 -6.56 -5.34
C LYS A 99 10.60 -6.54 -4.09
N LEU A 100 9.46 -7.23 -4.10
CA LEU A 100 8.61 -7.39 -2.91
C LEU A 100 9.37 -8.01 -1.75
N ARG A 101 10.14 -9.07 -1.99
CA ARG A 101 10.94 -9.72 -0.95
C ARG A 101 11.96 -8.76 -0.34
N HIS A 102 12.65 -7.99 -1.18
CA HIS A 102 13.60 -6.98 -0.71
C HIS A 102 12.91 -5.91 0.14
N PHE A 103 11.76 -5.41 -0.32
CA PHE A 103 10.95 -4.43 0.41
C PHE A 103 10.48 -4.97 1.78
N GLN A 104 9.95 -6.19 1.83
CA GLN A 104 9.54 -6.85 3.07
C GLN A 104 10.70 -7.00 4.05
N HIS A 105 11.89 -7.37 3.56
CA HIS A 105 13.08 -7.50 4.39
C HIS A 105 13.49 -6.15 5.02
N LEU A 106 13.53 -5.08 4.22
CA LEU A 106 13.82 -3.73 4.72
C LEU A 106 12.79 -3.27 5.76
N PHE A 107 11.50 -3.53 5.49
CA PHE A 107 10.43 -3.20 6.42
C PHE A 107 10.59 -3.92 7.77
N LEU A 108 10.89 -5.22 7.74
CA LEU A 108 11.12 -6.02 8.95
C LEU A 108 12.33 -5.53 9.75
N LEU A 109 13.44 -5.20 9.08
CA LEU A 109 14.61 -4.62 9.75
C LEU A 109 14.27 -3.30 10.45
N MET A 110 13.50 -2.44 9.78
CA MET A 110 13.07 -1.16 10.35
C MET A 110 12.13 -1.36 11.54
N ALA A 111 11.19 -2.31 11.45
CA ALA A 111 10.29 -2.66 12.54
C ALA A 111 11.04 -3.21 13.76
N LEU A 112 12.03 -4.08 13.54
CA LEU A 112 12.91 -4.60 14.60
C LEU A 112 13.70 -3.48 15.27
N LYS A 113 14.29 -2.58 14.49
CA LYS A 113 15.02 -1.41 15.02
C LYS A 113 14.10 -0.53 15.87
N MET A 114 12.88 -0.25 15.41
CA MET A 114 11.90 0.54 16.16
C MET A 114 11.48 -0.16 17.45
N SER A 115 11.27 -1.47 17.44
CA SER A 115 10.96 -2.27 18.62
C SER A 115 12.08 -2.22 19.66
N LEU A 116 13.34 -2.39 19.23
CA LEU A 116 14.51 -2.30 20.11
C LEU A 116 14.64 -0.91 20.75
N VAL A 117 14.46 0.15 19.97
CA VAL A 117 14.48 1.54 20.48
C VAL A 117 13.34 1.80 21.46
N HIS A 118 12.15 1.27 21.19
CA HIS A 118 11.02 1.41 22.10
C HIS A 118 11.28 0.69 23.43
N ASN A 119 11.79 -0.54 23.36
CA ASN A 119 12.10 -1.35 24.53
C ASN A 119 13.23 -0.73 25.37
N SER A 120 14.26 -0.15 24.76
CA SER A 120 15.34 0.52 25.49
C SER A 120 14.85 1.78 26.21
N LYS A 121 14.00 2.60 25.57
CA LYS A 121 13.36 3.75 26.22
C LYS A 121 12.48 3.33 27.40
N LYS A 122 11.73 2.25 27.26
CA LYS A 122 10.89 1.69 28.33
C LYS A 122 11.73 1.18 29.51
N LEU A 123 12.85 0.52 29.25
CA LEU A 123 13.78 0.07 30.30
C LEU A 123 14.41 1.25 31.05
N LEU A 124 14.82 2.29 30.32
CA LEU A 124 15.38 3.51 30.92
C LEU A 124 14.34 4.26 31.78
N SER A 125 13.08 4.33 31.35
CA SER A 125 12.04 4.99 32.15
C SER A 125 11.68 4.22 33.42
N VAL A 126 11.61 2.89 33.34
CA VAL A 126 11.39 2.02 34.53
C VAL A 126 12.54 2.18 35.52
N ASN A 127 13.79 2.14 35.06
CA ASN A 127 14.96 2.32 35.92
C ASN A 127 14.96 3.70 36.59
N ASN A 128 14.68 4.77 35.85
CA ASN A 128 14.59 6.11 36.43
C ASN A 128 13.46 6.23 37.47
N SER A 129 12.31 5.58 37.23
CA SER A 129 11.21 5.56 38.22
C SER A 129 11.57 4.79 39.49
N ALA A 130 12.32 3.69 39.37
CA ALA A 130 12.76 2.89 40.49
C ALA A 130 13.79 3.64 41.34
N VAL A 131 14.77 4.29 40.69
CA VAL A 131 15.76 5.14 41.36
C VAL A 131 15.09 6.32 42.08
N ASN A 132 14.15 7.01 41.43
CA ASN A 132 13.42 8.12 42.06
C ASN A 132 12.57 7.68 43.26
N ARG A 133 11.99 6.48 43.25
CA ARG A 133 11.28 5.92 44.42
C ARG A 133 12.22 5.61 45.58
N VAL A 134 13.41 5.07 45.31
CA VAL A 134 14.38 4.77 46.37
C VAL A 134 14.89 6.08 47.00
N LEU A 135 15.19 7.08 46.18
CA LEU A 135 15.63 8.40 46.65
C LEU A 135 14.54 9.11 47.47
N SER A 136 13.26 9.05 47.05
CA SER A 136 12.18 9.66 47.80
C SER A 136 11.88 8.96 49.13
N LEU A 137 12.09 7.64 49.21
CA LEU A 137 11.97 6.89 50.47
C LEU A 137 13.09 7.24 51.45
N GLN A 138 14.33 7.46 50.98
CA GLN A 138 15.46 7.85 51.84
C GLN A 138 15.32 9.28 52.37
N LEU A 139 14.76 10.20 51.58
CA LEU A 139 14.54 11.59 52.00
C LEU A 139 13.40 11.73 53.02
N ASN A 140 12.40 10.84 53.01
CA ASN A 140 11.28 10.86 53.96
C ASN A 140 11.56 10.08 55.26
N SER A 141 12.69 9.39 55.36
CA SER A 141 13.13 8.64 56.55
C SER A 141 14.21 9.36 57.38
N SER A 142 14.49 10.64 57.07
CA SER A 142 15.42 11.52 57.79
C SER A 142 14.64 12.61 58.51
#